data_AF-A0A151RAK6-F1
#
_entry.id   AF-A0A151RAK6-F1
#
_cell.length_a   1.000
_cell.length_b   1.000
_cell.length_c   1.000
_cell.angle_alpha   90.00
_cell.angle_beta   90.00
_cell.angle_gamma   90.00
#
_symmetry.space_group_name_H-M   'P 1'
#
loop_
_entity.id
_entity.type
_entity.pdbx_description
1 polymer ?
#
loop_
_entity_poly.entity_id
_entity_poly.type
_entity_poly.pdbx_seq_one_letter_code
_entity_poly.pdbx_strand_id
1 'polypeptide(L)'
;FLWRVAHSSLCTNEWRAHKCLTLNGNCPVCNNHSETIMHILRDCNEAKEIWRAIGTEGFLNEFFNVLLVTWLQENLTHVDPRWCLSFVIVMDSLWRARNSIVFQQGNFHRT
;
A
#
# COMPACT_ATOMS: atom_id res chain seq x y z
N PHE A 1 -9.37 -7.21 -2.80
CA PHE A 1 -8.22 -6.51 -2.20
C PHE A 1 -8.62 -5.77 -0.92
N LEU A 2 -9.55 -4.81 -0.98
CA LEU A 2 -9.93 -3.93 0.13
C LEU A 2 -10.30 -4.65 1.44
N TRP A 3 -11.07 -5.74 1.38
CA TRP A 3 -11.38 -6.55 2.57
C TRP A 3 -10.12 -6.99 3.33
N ARG A 4 -9.07 -7.41 2.61
CA ARG A 4 -7.80 -7.81 3.25
C ARG A 4 -7.09 -6.64 3.91
N VAL A 5 -7.19 -5.44 3.33
CA VAL A 5 -6.65 -4.21 3.92
C VAL A 5 -7.37 -3.92 5.24
N ALA A 6 -8.71 -3.93 5.23
CA ALA A 6 -9.54 -3.65 6.40
C ALA A 6 -9.31 -4.66 7.55
N HIS A 7 -8.97 -5.90 7.22
CA HIS A 7 -8.66 -6.96 8.19
C HIS A 7 -7.16 -7.13 8.47
N SER A 8 -6.32 -6.18 8.07
CA SER A 8 -4.87 -6.23 8.26
C SER A 8 -4.21 -7.55 7.81
N SER A 9 -4.71 -8.15 6.73
CA SER A 9 -4.36 -9.50 6.27
C SER A 9 -3.61 -9.52 4.93
N LEU A 10 -2.98 -8.40 4.54
CA LEU A 10 -2.04 -8.41 3.41
C LEU A 10 -0.74 -9.11 3.81
N CYS A 11 -0.17 -9.88 2.87
CA CYS A 11 1.11 -10.57 3.04
C CYS A 11 2.28 -9.61 2.84
N THR A 12 2.46 -8.68 3.77
CA THR A 12 3.56 -7.72 3.78
C THR A 12 4.89 -8.39 4.15
N ASN A 13 6.04 -7.77 3.85
CA ASN A 13 7.34 -8.35 4.19
C ASN A 13 7.57 -8.33 5.70
N GLU A 14 7.05 -7.36 6.43
CA GLU A 14 7.03 -7.40 7.90
C GLU A 14 6.35 -8.67 8.40
N TRP A 15 5.14 -8.95 7.90
CA TRP A 15 4.41 -10.18 8.26
C TRP A 15 5.15 -11.44 7.83
N ARG A 16 5.73 -11.45 6.61
CA ARG A 16 6.53 -12.58 6.12
C ARG A 16 7.76 -12.81 6.99
N ALA A 17 8.45 -11.76 7.42
CA ALA A 17 9.61 -11.85 8.30
C ALA A 17 9.21 -12.41 9.67
N HIS A 18 8.12 -11.92 10.24
CA HIS A 18 7.54 -12.46 11.48
C HIS A 18 7.15 -13.96 11.36
N LYS A 19 6.81 -14.43 10.14
CA LYS A 19 6.52 -15.84 9.85
C LYS A 19 7.72 -16.64 9.34
N CYS A 20 8.93 -16.07 9.38
CA CYS A 20 10.16 -16.70 8.87
C CYS A 20 10.10 -17.08 7.38
N LEU A 21 9.30 -16.37 6.57
CA LEU A 21 9.14 -16.55 5.11
C LEU A 21 10.04 -15.62 4.28
N THR A 22 10.80 -14.75 4.95
CA THR A 22 11.84 -13.88 4.37
C THR A 22 12.81 -13.48 5.48
N LEU A 23 14.06 -13.19 5.13
CA LEU A 23 15.05 -12.64 6.05
C LEU A 23 14.97 -11.11 6.15
N ASN A 24 14.36 -10.47 5.15
CA ASN A 24 14.24 -9.01 5.07
C ASN A 24 12.76 -8.59 5.15
N GLY A 25 12.42 -7.85 6.20
CA GLY A 25 11.09 -7.28 6.42
C GLY A 25 10.87 -5.92 5.75
N ASN A 26 11.89 -5.37 5.10
CA ASN A 26 11.80 -4.04 4.50
C ASN A 26 10.94 -4.01 3.24
N CYS A 27 10.44 -2.81 2.94
CA CYS A 27 9.70 -2.52 1.73
C CYS A 27 10.58 -2.81 0.50
N PRO A 28 10.15 -3.66 -0.44
CA PRO A 28 10.93 -3.97 -1.64
C PRO A 28 10.94 -2.81 -2.65
N VAL A 29 10.10 -1.78 -2.44
CA VAL A 29 10.04 -0.58 -3.29
C VAL A 29 11.11 0.43 -2.85
N CYS A 30 11.05 0.91 -1.60
CA CYS A 30 11.98 1.93 -1.11
C CYS A 30 13.23 1.39 -0.39
N ASN A 31 13.22 0.10 -0.01
CA ASN A 31 14.27 -0.59 0.75
C ASN A 31 14.71 0.07 2.08
N ASN A 32 13.93 1.01 2.61
CA ASN A 32 14.35 1.87 3.72
C ASN A 32 13.63 1.61 5.05
N HIS A 33 12.39 1.12 5.02
CA HIS A 33 11.56 0.92 6.22
C HIS A 33 10.90 -0.47 6.24
N SER A 34 10.50 -0.93 7.44
CA SER A 34 9.66 -2.12 7.61
C SER A 34 8.40 -1.99 6.76
N GLU A 35 8.07 -3.06 6.04
CA GLU A 35 6.94 -3.04 5.13
C GLU A 35 5.63 -3.37 5.85
N THR A 36 4.97 -2.33 6.35
CA THR A 36 3.61 -2.42 6.89
C THR A 36 2.56 -2.18 5.80
N ILE A 37 1.29 -2.45 6.09
CA ILE A 37 0.18 -2.13 5.17
C ILE A 37 0.13 -0.63 4.88
N MET A 38 0.25 0.21 5.92
CA MET A 38 0.27 1.66 5.77
C MET A 38 1.49 2.12 4.98
N HIS A 39 2.65 1.47 5.17
CA HIS A 39 3.83 1.79 4.39
C HIS A 39 3.58 1.57 2.90
N ILE A 40 3.14 0.38 2.49
CA ILE A 40 2.92 0.07 1.07
C ILE A 40 1.88 1.01 0.44
N LEU A 41 0.78 1.26 1.15
CA LEU A 41 -0.37 1.97 0.60
C LEU A 41 -0.27 3.48 0.73
N ARG A 42 0.60 4.01 1.59
CA ARG A 42 0.59 5.43 1.95
C ARG A 42 1.97 6.01 2.26
N ASP A 43 2.74 5.37 3.15
CA ASP A 43 3.90 6.03 3.76
C ASP A 43 5.21 5.84 2.99
N CYS A 44 5.27 4.89 2.06
CA CYS A 44 6.38 4.69 1.13
C CYS A 44 6.58 5.96 0.28
N ASN A 45 7.83 6.34 0.01
CA ASN A 45 8.12 7.57 -0.73
C ASN A 45 7.45 7.57 -2.11
N GLU A 46 7.51 6.45 -2.81
CA GLU A 46 6.89 6.23 -4.11
C GLU A 46 5.35 6.30 -4.03
N ALA A 47 4.76 5.78 -2.95
CA ALA A 47 3.32 5.90 -2.70
C ALA A 47 2.92 7.35 -2.44
N LYS A 48 3.71 8.09 -1.65
CA LYS A 48 3.48 9.53 -1.37
C LYS A 48 3.49 10.36 -2.65
N GLU A 49 4.42 10.11 -3.56
CA GLU A 49 4.46 10.81 -4.85
C GLU A 49 3.19 10.58 -5.67
N ILE A 50 2.68 9.33 -5.70
CA ILE A 50 1.43 9.01 -6.39
C ILE A 50 0.24 9.74 -5.74
N TRP A 51 0.14 9.75 -4.41
CA TRP A 51 -0.93 10.47 -3.71
C TRP A 51 -0.86 11.98 -3.95
N ARG A 52 0.34 12.57 -3.99
CA ARG A 52 0.53 13.99 -4.32
C ARG A 52 0.04 14.29 -5.74
N ALA A 53 0.43 13.47 -6.72
CA ALA A 53 0.03 13.64 -8.11
C ALA A 53 -1.49 13.56 -8.35
N ILE A 54 -2.23 12.87 -7.49
CA ILE A 54 -3.69 12.70 -7.60
C ILE A 54 -4.46 13.85 -6.90
N GLY A 55 -3.75 14.80 -6.29
CA GLY A 55 -4.36 16.01 -5.72
C GLY A 55 -4.71 15.90 -4.24
N THR A 56 -3.95 15.14 -3.45
CA THR A 56 -4.04 15.17 -1.97
C THR A 56 -3.49 16.45 -1.34
N GLU A 57 -3.05 17.43 -2.14
CA GLU A 57 -2.35 18.64 -1.70
C GLU A 57 -3.13 19.49 -0.69
N GLY A 58 -4.47 19.43 -0.72
CA GLY A 58 -5.33 20.11 0.26
C GLY A 58 -5.44 19.42 1.63
N PHE A 59 -4.96 18.17 1.78
CA PHE A 59 -5.20 17.29 2.94
C PHE A 59 -3.92 16.66 3.50
N LEU A 60 -2.74 17.12 3.06
CA LEU A 60 -1.47 16.41 3.24
C LEU A 60 -1.17 16.03 4.70
N ASN A 61 -1.44 16.93 5.65
CA ASN A 61 -1.02 16.66 7.03
C ASN A 61 -1.90 15.63 7.73
N GLU A 62 -3.20 15.60 7.46
CA GLU A 62 -4.12 14.62 8.06
C GLU A 62 -4.02 13.28 7.31
N PHE A 63 -3.96 13.30 5.98
CA PHE A 63 -3.94 12.09 5.16
C PHE A 63 -2.80 11.13 5.56
N PHE A 64 -1.59 11.66 5.78
CA PHE A 64 -0.39 10.87 6.11
C PHE A 64 -0.21 10.52 7.59
N ASN A 65 -1.06 11.04 8.50
CA ASN A 65 -0.87 10.86 9.95
C ASN A 65 -2.04 10.15 10.66
N VAL A 66 -3.02 9.63 9.91
CA VAL A 66 -4.20 8.93 10.44
C VAL A 66 -4.00 7.40 10.49
N LEU A 67 -4.64 6.70 11.44
CA LEU A 67 -4.58 5.24 11.55
C LEU A 67 -5.35 4.54 10.42
N LEU A 68 -4.97 3.30 10.08
CA LEU A 68 -5.53 2.54 8.94
C LEU A 68 -7.05 2.56 8.85
N VAL A 69 -7.75 2.23 9.94
CA VAL A 69 -9.23 2.13 9.93
C VAL A 69 -9.87 3.49 9.68
N THR A 70 -9.42 4.52 10.38
CA THR A 70 -9.90 5.89 10.20
C THR A 70 -9.58 6.41 8.80
N TRP A 71 -8.38 6.13 8.30
CA TRP A 71 -7.94 6.51 6.96
C TRP A 71 -8.81 5.86 5.87
N LEU A 72 -9.15 4.58 6.03
CA LEU A 72 -10.10 3.89 5.14
C LEU A 72 -11.50 4.53 5.22
N GLN A 73 -12.02 4.79 6.42
CA GLN A 73 -13.35 5.37 6.60
C GLN A 73 -13.45 6.74 5.92
N GLU A 74 -12.55 7.67 6.26
CA GLU A 74 -12.55 9.04 5.72
C GLU A 74 -12.51 9.07 4.19
N ASN A 75 -11.71 8.20 3.57
CA ASN A 75 -11.54 8.19 2.12
C ASN A 75 -12.62 7.39 1.38
N LEU A 76 -13.22 6.36 2.00
CA LEU A 76 -14.27 5.55 1.39
C LEU A 76 -15.66 6.18 1.54
N THR A 77 -15.87 7.03 2.55
CA THR A 77 -17.12 7.77 2.76
C THR A 77 -17.02 9.23 2.33
N HIS A 78 -16.04 9.56 1.49
CA HIS A 78 -15.87 10.91 0.98
C HIS A 78 -17.08 11.34 0.12
N VAL A 79 -17.38 12.65 0.11
CA VAL A 79 -18.55 13.21 -0.58
C VAL A 79 -18.49 13.05 -2.09
N ASP A 80 -17.28 13.07 -2.68
CA ASP A 80 -17.06 12.82 -4.11
C ASP A 80 -16.85 11.31 -4.36
N PRO A 81 -17.78 10.60 -5.04
CA PRO A 81 -17.63 9.19 -5.36
C PRO A 81 -16.43 8.88 -6.25
N ARG A 82 -15.98 9.85 -7.07
CA ARG A 82 -14.79 9.69 -7.93
C ARG A 82 -13.52 9.65 -7.10
N TRP A 83 -13.50 10.36 -5.98
CA TRP A 83 -12.42 10.25 -5.00
C TRP A 83 -12.39 8.86 -4.39
N CYS A 84 -13.53 8.37 -3.88
CA CYS A 84 -13.60 7.03 -3.29
C CYS A 84 -13.11 5.95 -4.26
N LEU A 85 -13.52 6.05 -5.54
CA LEU A 85 -13.07 5.12 -6.58
C LEU A 85 -11.57 5.25 -6.85
N SER A 86 -11.07 6.48 -7.04
CA SER A 86 -9.63 6.75 -7.25
C SER A 86 -8.80 6.22 -6.10
N PHE A 87 -9.23 6.46 -4.86
CA PHE A 87 -8.58 5.97 -3.65
C PHE A 87 -8.41 4.45 -3.64
N VAL A 88 -9.49 3.72 -3.93
CA VAL A 88 -9.45 2.24 -4.02
C VAL A 88 -8.54 1.77 -5.14
N ILE A 89 -8.63 2.39 -6.32
CA ILE A 89 -7.81 2.04 -7.50
C ILE A 89 -6.32 2.26 -7.21
N VAL A 90 -5.95 3.36 -6.56
CA VAL A 90 -4.56 3.68 -6.21
C VAL A 90 -4.00 2.68 -5.23
N MET A 91 -4.70 2.41 -4.12
CA MET A 91 -4.25 1.41 -3.13
C MET A 91 -4.03 0.03 -3.77
N ASP A 92 -4.98 -0.41 -4.60
CA ASP A 92 -4.94 -1.70 -5.26
C ASP A 92 -3.81 -1.77 -6.30
N SER A 93 -3.53 -0.65 -6.97
CA SER A 93 -2.42 -0.51 -7.93
C SER A 93 -1.05 -0.49 -7.24
N LEU A 94 -0.91 0.23 -6.12
CA LEU A 94 0.29 0.21 -5.27
C LEU A 94 0.59 -1.22 -4.78
N TRP A 95 -0.43 -1.92 -4.28
CA TRP A 95 -0.28 -3.30 -3.85
C TRP A 95 0.11 -4.25 -4.99
N ARG A 96 -0.49 -4.09 -6.17
CA ARG A 96 -0.10 -4.86 -7.37
C ARG A 96 1.34 -4.60 -7.78
N ALA A 97 1.76 -3.34 -7.88
CA ALA A 97 3.11 -2.95 -8.26
C ALA A 97 4.16 -3.49 -7.27
N ARG A 98 3.85 -3.43 -5.98
CA ARG A 98 4.67 -4.09 -4.95
C ARG A 98 4.75 -5.61 -5.20
N ASN A 99 3.63 -6.27 -5.43
CA ASN A 99 3.62 -7.72 -5.64
C ASN A 99 4.36 -8.16 -6.91
N SER A 100 4.33 -7.37 -7.98
CA SER A 100 5.14 -7.69 -9.16
C SER A 100 6.63 -7.71 -8.81
N ILE A 101 7.12 -6.78 -7.99
CA ILE A 101 8.52 -6.78 -7.55
C ILE A 101 8.87 -8.04 -6.74
N VAL A 102 7.97 -8.45 -5.83
CA VAL A 102 8.21 -9.60 -4.94
C VAL A 102 8.09 -10.95 -5.67
N PHE A 103 7.20 -11.08 -6.66
CA PHE A 103 6.83 -12.37 -7.24
C PHE A 103 7.20 -12.55 -8.72
N GLN A 104 7.60 -11.52 -9.46
CA GLN A 104 8.03 -11.66 -10.86
C GLN A 104 9.51 -12.05 -11.03
N GLN A 105 10.24 -12.37 -9.96
CA GLN A 105 11.60 -12.90 -10.06
C GLN A 105 11.66 -14.39 -10.52
N GLY A 106 10.52 -15.03 -10.74
CA GLY A 106 10.45 -16.34 -11.39
C GLY A 106 10.21 -16.18 -12.89
N ASN A 107 11.28 -16.17 -13.70
CA ASN A 107 11.16 -16.59 -15.09
C ASN A 107 10.52 -17.99 -15.08
N PHE A 108 9.27 -18.10 -15.49
CA PHE A 108 8.74 -19.37 -15.97
C PHE A 108 9.64 -19.80 -17.12
N HIS A 109 10.59 -20.70 -16.87
CA HIS A 109 11.22 -21.44 -17.94
C HIS A 109 10.10 -22.18 -18.68
N ARG A 110 9.74 -21.66 -19.85
CA ARG A 110 8.96 -22.40 -20.84
C ARG A 110 9.85 -23.56 -21.29
N THR A 111 9.61 -24.75 -20.74
CA THR A 111 9.93 -26.03 -21.37
C THR A 111 8.86 -26.36 -22.38
#